data_AF-A0A0C9RLC2-F1
#
_entry.id   AF-A0A0C9RLC2-F1
#
_cell.length_a   1.000
_cell.length_b   1.000
_cell.length_c   1.000
_cell.angle_alpha   90.00
_cell.angle_beta   90.00
_cell.angle_gamma   90.00
#
_symmetry.space_group_name_H-M   'P 1'
#
loop_
_entity.id
_entity.type
_entity.pdbx_description
1 polymer ?
#
loop_
_entity_poly.entity_id
_entity_poly.type
_entity_poly.pdbx_seq_one_letter_code
_entity_poly.pdbx_strand_id
1 'polypeptide(L)'
;MDVELVTRTSLSSLHKVDDGRIVSPNSLDEWTWSSLRKQFEYKNLEKLYTIYQRRLQNGYLSLFVLVQLVLGIAHCAVLIMTVEIKASLPDVVTWCIMGALLCPVIALSFRSKLIARETYLPVVLSCVIVVLLVLGDLAVPFWYTLGISKDTPAIRPAYATHVLLACYVFLPLTENLHAFILGITATLCYLTSLALITYRNLPDYTGRIIADAIYFACVNGLGLYFRFMNEVVIRRSFLDRRKCVESTLRLNYEKDQEEQLTRSILPQHFAAKIKKDFRDIFKFIEEHKKPPPKGRRRNDLYVETHNNVSILYADVVNFSGLTVTLPVKKLVETLNDLFGSFDEASERHNVLRIKFLGDCYYC
;
A
#
# COMPACT_ATOMS: atom_id res chain seq x y z
N MET A 1 -11.92 20.08 -4.08
CA MET A 1 -12.22 19.98 -5.52
C MET A 1 -11.22 19.12 -6.31
N ASP A 2 -10.17 18.56 -5.70
CA ASP A 2 -9.10 17.83 -6.42
C ASP A 2 -9.24 16.29 -6.44
N VAL A 3 -10.20 15.71 -5.73
CA VAL A 3 -10.38 14.23 -5.69
C VAL A 3 -11.19 13.75 -6.90
N GLU A 4 -12.18 14.53 -7.32
CA GLU A 4 -13.05 14.21 -8.46
C GLU A 4 -12.35 14.36 -9.82
N LEU A 5 -11.41 15.30 -9.92
CA LEU A 5 -10.61 15.47 -11.14
C LEU A 5 -9.63 14.30 -11.32
N VAL A 6 -9.10 13.76 -10.21
CA VAL A 6 -8.21 12.60 -10.17
C VAL A 6 -8.96 11.30 -10.46
N THR A 7 -10.20 11.15 -9.98
CA THR A 7 -11.03 9.99 -10.33
C THR A 7 -11.44 10.01 -11.80
N ARG A 8 -11.81 11.19 -12.36
CA ARG A 8 -12.17 11.32 -13.78
C ARG A 8 -10.99 11.11 -14.73
N THR A 9 -9.79 11.58 -14.40
CA THR A 9 -8.58 11.30 -15.20
C THR A 9 -8.11 9.85 -15.08
N SER A 10 -8.36 9.18 -13.95
CA SER A 10 -8.18 7.73 -13.83
C SER A 10 -9.18 6.94 -14.68
N LEU A 11 -10.44 7.39 -14.75
CA LEU A 11 -11.51 6.77 -15.54
C LEU A 11 -11.32 6.93 -17.06
N SER A 12 -10.82 8.08 -17.53
CA SER A 12 -10.52 8.24 -18.96
C SER A 12 -9.36 7.36 -19.43
N SER A 13 -8.41 7.01 -18.54
CA SER A 13 -7.35 6.05 -18.82
C SER A 13 -7.83 4.59 -18.89
N LEU A 14 -9.00 4.27 -18.30
CA LEU A 14 -9.60 2.94 -18.32
C LEU A 14 -10.29 2.61 -19.64
N HIS A 15 -10.76 3.62 -20.39
CA HIS A 15 -11.45 3.40 -21.67
C HIS A 15 -10.51 3.13 -22.85
N LYS A 16 -9.19 3.23 -22.66
CA LYS A 16 -8.19 3.10 -23.73
C LYS A 16 -7.43 1.77 -23.71
N VAL A 17 -7.86 0.79 -22.91
CA VAL A 17 -7.12 -0.48 -22.68
C VAL A 17 -7.76 -1.68 -23.38
N ASP A 18 -8.76 -1.47 -24.25
CA ASP A 18 -9.29 -2.56 -25.07
C ASP A 18 -8.58 -2.60 -26.44
N ASP A 19 -7.37 -3.17 -26.43
CA ASP A 19 -6.73 -3.74 -27.62
C ASP A 19 -5.94 -4.99 -27.19
N GLY A 20 -6.66 -6.10 -27.07
CA GLY A 20 -6.27 -7.35 -27.72
C GLY A 20 -4.89 -7.96 -27.44
N ARG A 21 -4.29 -7.78 -26.26
CA ARG A 21 -3.16 -8.63 -25.84
C ARG A 21 -3.44 -9.29 -24.50
N ILE A 22 -3.93 -10.53 -24.59
CA ILE A 22 -3.75 -11.53 -23.54
C ILE A 22 -2.25 -11.81 -23.48
N VAL A 23 -1.53 -10.99 -22.72
CA VAL A 23 -0.11 -11.21 -22.39
C VAL A 23 -0.06 -12.40 -21.44
N SER A 24 0.73 -13.42 -21.79
CA SER A 24 0.83 -14.66 -21.01
C SER A 24 1.23 -14.33 -19.56
N PRO A 25 0.64 -14.95 -18.52
CA PRO A 25 0.78 -14.44 -17.15
C PRO A 25 2.16 -14.64 -16.50
N ASN A 26 3.12 -15.30 -17.17
CA ASN A 26 4.26 -15.94 -16.49
C ASN A 26 5.62 -15.74 -17.17
N SER A 27 5.84 -14.67 -17.96
CA SER A 27 7.20 -14.36 -18.39
C SER A 27 7.98 -13.75 -17.22
N LEU A 28 9.03 -14.42 -16.74
CA LEU A 28 9.94 -13.84 -15.72
C LEU A 28 10.58 -12.53 -16.21
N ASP A 29 10.68 -12.36 -17.54
CA ASP A 29 11.17 -11.15 -18.20
C ASP A 29 10.30 -9.90 -17.95
N GLU A 30 8.98 -10.06 -17.73
CA GLU A 30 8.09 -8.94 -17.41
C GLU A 30 8.45 -8.26 -16.09
N TRP A 31 9.06 -8.99 -15.16
CA TRP A 31 9.38 -8.55 -13.80
C TRP A 31 10.81 -8.04 -13.65
N THR A 32 11.55 -7.92 -14.76
CA THR A 32 12.86 -7.28 -14.76
C THR A 32 12.75 -5.80 -14.38
N TRP A 33 13.76 -5.26 -13.70
CA TRP A 33 13.79 -3.86 -13.25
C TRP A 33 13.54 -2.86 -14.40
N SER A 34 14.10 -3.14 -15.58
CA SER A 34 13.92 -2.32 -16.78
C SER A 34 12.50 -2.38 -17.34
N SER A 35 11.88 -3.56 -17.37
CA SER A 35 10.48 -3.74 -17.77
C SER A 35 9.53 -3.01 -16.82
N LEU A 36 9.72 -3.17 -15.51
CA LEU A 36 8.92 -2.47 -14.49
C LEU A 36 9.01 -0.95 -14.64
N ARG A 37 10.21 -0.39 -14.84
CA ARG A 37 10.36 1.06 -15.03
C ARG A 37 9.61 1.57 -16.26
N LYS A 38 9.69 0.86 -17.40
CA LYS A 38 8.93 1.18 -18.61
C LYS A 38 7.42 1.10 -18.42
N GLN A 39 6.93 0.10 -17.68
CA GLN A 39 5.50 -0.04 -17.39
C GLN A 39 4.95 1.13 -16.55
N PHE A 40 5.73 1.62 -15.57
CA PHE A 40 5.33 2.75 -14.74
C PHE A 40 5.33 4.07 -15.53
N GLU A 41 6.32 4.25 -16.42
CA GLU A 41 6.39 5.41 -17.32
C GLU A 41 5.19 5.41 -18.29
N TYR A 42 4.93 4.30 -18.97
CA TYR A 42 3.79 4.17 -19.89
C TYR A 42 2.43 4.42 -19.21
N LYS A 43 2.25 3.92 -17.98
CA LYS A 43 0.99 4.05 -17.22
C LYS A 43 0.91 5.34 -16.38
N ASN A 44 1.89 6.25 -16.47
CA ASN A 44 2.00 7.48 -15.66
C ASN A 44 1.85 7.23 -14.14
N LEU A 45 2.42 6.13 -13.64
CA LEU A 45 2.26 5.69 -12.24
C LEU A 45 3.31 6.24 -11.29
N GLU A 46 4.34 6.92 -11.78
CA GLU A 46 5.49 7.33 -10.97
C GLU A 46 5.09 8.26 -9.80
N LYS A 47 4.12 9.14 -10.01
CA LYS A 47 3.60 10.01 -8.94
C LYS A 47 2.89 9.23 -7.84
N LEU A 48 2.11 8.20 -8.20
CA LEU A 48 1.41 7.38 -7.22
C LEU A 48 2.36 6.41 -6.50
N TYR A 49 3.34 5.90 -7.25
CA TYR A 49 4.44 5.09 -6.73
C TYR A 49 5.26 5.83 -5.68
N THR A 50 5.70 7.06 -5.96
CA THR A 50 6.48 7.88 -5.01
C THR A 50 5.70 8.15 -3.71
N ILE A 51 4.38 8.37 -3.80
CA ILE A 51 3.52 8.50 -2.61
C ILE A 51 3.46 7.19 -1.82
N TYR A 52 3.29 6.05 -2.51
CA TYR A 52 3.25 4.73 -1.89
C TYR A 52 4.59 4.39 -1.22
N GLN A 53 5.71 4.59 -1.93
CA GLN A 53 7.07 4.37 -1.45
C GLN A 53 7.35 5.22 -0.21
N ARG A 54 6.95 6.51 -0.20
CA ARG A 54 7.12 7.38 0.97
C ARG A 54 6.37 6.88 2.21
N ARG A 55 5.15 6.36 2.04
CA ARG A 55 4.40 5.75 3.16
C ARG A 55 5.11 4.51 3.71
N LEU A 56 5.65 3.68 2.82
CA LEU A 56 6.41 2.49 3.22
C LEU A 56 7.72 2.86 3.94
N GLN A 57 8.43 3.88 3.44
CA GLN A 57 9.66 4.41 4.04
C GLN A 57 9.43 4.95 5.46
N ASN A 58 8.27 5.56 5.75
CA ASN A 58 7.92 5.94 7.12
C ASN A 58 7.81 4.71 8.05
N GLY A 59 7.36 3.57 7.52
CA GLY A 59 7.37 2.30 8.24
C GLY A 59 8.79 1.81 8.56
N TYR A 60 9.70 1.86 7.57
CA TYR A 60 11.11 1.51 7.78
C TYR A 60 11.83 2.45 8.75
N LEU A 61 11.54 3.75 8.69
CA LEU A 61 12.06 4.73 9.64
C LEU A 61 11.56 4.45 11.07
N SER A 62 10.29 4.05 11.23
CA SER A 62 9.74 3.62 12.53
C SER A 62 10.48 2.40 13.08
N LEU A 63 10.71 1.40 12.23
CA LEU A 63 11.49 0.21 12.59
C LEU A 63 12.93 0.58 13.00
N PHE A 64 13.56 1.53 12.31
CA PHE A 64 14.89 2.02 12.64
C PHE A 64 14.95 2.68 14.02
N VAL A 65 13.98 3.51 14.37
CA VAL A 65 13.91 4.12 15.71
C VAL A 65 13.82 3.05 16.79
N LEU A 66 13.00 2.02 16.57
CA LEU A 66 12.88 0.89 17.49
C LEU A 66 14.21 0.16 17.66
N VAL A 67 14.88 -0.18 16.55
CA VAL A 67 16.19 -0.86 16.57
C VAL A 67 17.25 0.00 17.26
N GLN A 68 17.29 1.30 16.97
CA GLN A 68 18.24 2.24 17.59
C GLN A 68 18.03 2.37 19.10
N LEU A 69 16.77 2.42 19.55
CA LEU A 69 16.43 2.48 20.96
C LEU A 69 16.84 1.20 21.69
N VAL A 70 16.56 0.03 21.11
CA VAL A 70 16.95 -1.27 21.70
C VAL A 70 18.47 -1.40 21.77
N LEU A 71 19.19 -1.05 20.70
CA LEU A 71 20.65 -1.08 20.68
C LEU A 71 21.25 -0.10 21.70
N GLY A 72 20.71 1.13 21.81
CA GLY A 72 21.17 2.12 22.78
C GLY A 72 20.97 1.67 24.23
N ILE A 73 19.79 1.13 24.56
CA ILE A 73 19.51 0.60 25.91
C ILE A 73 20.44 -0.59 26.22
N ALA A 74 20.60 -1.52 25.27
CA ALA A 74 21.49 -2.67 25.44
C ALA A 74 22.94 -2.22 25.65
N HIS A 75 23.41 -1.23 24.89
CA HIS A 75 24.76 -0.68 25.04
C HIS A 75 24.99 -0.07 26.42
N CYS A 76 24.10 0.80 26.87
CA CYS A 76 24.18 1.42 28.20
C CYS A 76 24.10 0.36 29.32
N ALA A 77 23.23 -0.65 29.18
CA ALA A 77 23.12 -1.71 30.16
C ALA A 77 24.41 -2.55 30.25
N VAL A 78 25.00 -2.92 29.11
CA VAL A 78 26.27 -3.67 29.07
C VAL A 78 27.39 -2.84 29.69
N LEU A 79 27.50 -1.55 29.37
CA LEU A 79 28.51 -0.66 29.94
C LEU A 79 28.40 -0.55 31.47
N ILE A 80 27.20 -0.35 32.00
CA ILE A 80 26.96 -0.23 33.46
C ILE A 80 27.27 -1.56 34.18
N MET A 81 26.99 -2.70 33.56
CA MET A 81 27.21 -4.02 34.17
C MET A 81 28.68 -4.46 34.15
N THR A 82 29.47 -4.00 33.18
CA THR A 82 30.83 -4.51 32.93
C THR A 82 31.96 -3.58 33.38
N VAL A 83 31.70 -2.27 33.47
CA VAL A 83 32.72 -1.24 33.72
C VAL A 83 32.35 -0.41 34.95
N GLU A 84 33.36 0.04 35.71
CA GLU A 84 33.14 0.96 36.83
C GLU A 84 32.43 2.25 36.40
N ILE A 85 31.48 2.71 37.22
CA ILE A 85 30.58 3.84 36.94
C ILE A 85 31.34 5.12 36.53
N LYS A 86 32.52 5.36 37.08
CA LYS A 86 33.34 6.55 36.76
C LYS A 86 33.96 6.48 35.36
N ALA A 87 34.33 5.29 34.91
CA ALA A 87 34.93 5.08 33.60
C ALA A 87 33.90 5.01 32.46
N SER A 88 32.66 4.58 32.77
CA SER A 88 31.55 4.49 31.80
C SER A 88 30.76 5.79 31.61
N LEU A 89 30.92 6.77 32.50
CA LEU A 89 30.22 8.06 32.46
C LEU A 89 30.40 8.84 31.14
N PRO A 90 31.63 9.03 30.60
CA PRO A 90 31.82 9.74 29.34
C PRO A 90 31.12 9.05 28.16
N ASP A 91 31.13 7.72 28.09
CA ASP A 91 30.44 6.96 27.03
C ASP A 91 28.93 7.15 27.10
N VAL A 92 28.33 7.00 28.28
CA VAL A 92 26.89 7.19 28.44
C VAL A 92 26.49 8.63 28.10
N VAL A 93 27.29 9.62 28.50
CA VAL A 93 27.03 11.03 28.19
C VAL A 93 27.09 11.31 26.69
N THR A 94 28.09 10.78 25.98
CA THR A 94 28.20 10.97 24.52
C THR A 94 27.00 10.35 23.78
N TRP A 95 26.60 9.13 24.14
CA TRP A 95 25.40 8.48 23.57
C TRP A 95 24.10 9.23 23.89
N CYS A 96 23.96 9.76 25.11
CA CYS A 96 22.80 10.56 25.49
C CYS A 96 22.73 11.88 24.70
N ILE A 97 23.85 12.58 24.53
CA ILE A 97 23.91 13.83 23.75
C ILE A 97 23.58 13.56 22.27
N MET A 98 24.18 12.54 21.67
CA MET A 98 23.92 12.19 20.28
C MET A 98 22.49 11.69 20.06
N GLY A 99 21.94 10.93 21.01
CA GLY A 99 20.53 10.55 21.03
C GLY A 99 19.60 11.77 21.08
N ALA A 100 19.88 12.72 21.97
CA ALA A 100 19.11 13.97 22.10
C ALA A 100 19.14 14.82 20.82
N LEU A 101 20.26 14.83 20.09
CA LEU A 101 20.37 15.50 18.79
C LEU A 101 19.68 14.74 17.65
N LEU A 102 19.64 13.40 17.69
CA LEU A 102 18.95 12.57 16.70
C LEU A 102 17.43 12.66 16.81
N CYS A 103 16.89 12.71 18.04
CA CYS A 103 15.44 12.78 18.31
C CYS A 103 14.69 13.87 17.50
N PRO A 104 15.10 15.16 17.48
CA PRO A 104 14.39 16.19 16.72
C PRO A 104 14.47 15.98 15.22
N VAL A 105 15.60 15.47 14.70
CA VAL A 105 15.79 15.20 13.26
C VAL A 105 14.86 14.07 12.81
N ILE A 106 14.73 13.02 13.62
CA ILE A 106 13.83 11.89 13.38
C ILE A 106 12.36 12.34 13.52
N ALA A 107 12.04 13.15 14.53
CA ALA A 107 10.68 13.69 14.69
C ALA A 107 10.27 14.55 13.47
N LEU A 108 11.22 15.30 12.90
CA LEU A 108 11.00 16.08 11.69
C LEU A 108 10.78 15.19 10.46
N SER A 109 11.47 14.04 10.37
CA SER A 109 11.29 13.10 9.25
C SER A 109 9.96 12.32 9.29
N PHE A 110 9.24 12.29 10.42
CA PHE A 110 7.87 11.76 10.47
C PHE A 110 6.80 12.77 9.99
N ARG A 111 7.13 14.05 9.84
CA ARG A 111 6.17 15.10 9.45
C ARG A 111 5.89 15.04 7.94
N SER A 112 4.97 14.16 7.56
CA SER A 112 4.59 13.89 6.17
C SER A 112 4.17 15.14 5.37
N LYS A 113 3.54 16.13 6.02
CA LYS A 113 3.12 17.39 5.39
C LYS A 113 4.31 18.26 4.93
N LEU A 114 5.39 18.29 5.72
CA LEU A 114 6.58 19.09 5.40
C LEU A 114 7.38 18.43 4.28
N ILE A 115 7.52 17.10 4.35
CA ILE A 115 8.18 16.29 3.32
C ILE A 115 7.42 16.33 1.98
N ALA A 116 6.09 16.43 2.02
CA ALA A 116 5.29 16.52 0.80
C ALA A 116 5.48 17.86 0.06
N ARG A 117 5.94 18.91 0.76
CA ARG A 117 6.16 20.24 0.19
C ARG A 117 7.51 20.35 -0.53
N GLU A 118 8.55 19.71 0.00
CA GLU A 118 9.92 19.84 -0.50
C GLU A 118 10.52 18.46 -0.83
N THR A 119 10.84 18.23 -2.10
CA THR A 119 11.35 16.94 -2.60
C THR A 119 12.73 16.57 -2.03
N TYR A 120 13.58 17.56 -1.75
CA TYR A 120 14.95 17.35 -1.27
C TYR A 120 15.07 17.17 0.25
N LEU A 121 14.04 17.54 1.01
CA LEU A 121 14.07 17.51 2.48
C LEU A 121 14.37 16.12 3.08
N PRO A 122 13.80 15.00 2.58
CA PRO A 122 14.11 13.66 3.10
C PRO A 122 15.58 13.26 2.93
N VAL A 123 16.21 13.69 1.84
CA VAL A 123 17.62 13.40 1.55
C VAL A 123 18.52 14.17 2.50
N VAL A 124 18.22 15.45 2.74
CA VAL A 124 18.97 16.27 3.70
C VAL A 124 18.85 15.71 5.12
N LEU A 125 17.63 15.37 5.57
CA LEU A 125 17.41 14.77 6.88
C LEU A 125 18.13 13.43 7.02
N SER A 126 18.09 12.60 5.97
CA SER A 126 18.83 11.35 5.90
C SER A 126 20.35 11.56 6.05
N CYS A 127 20.91 12.55 5.36
CA CYS A 127 22.32 12.90 5.47
C CYS A 127 22.68 13.33 6.89
N VAL A 128 21.88 14.21 7.51
CA VAL A 128 22.10 14.66 8.90
C VAL A 128 22.04 13.49 9.88
N ILE A 129 21.10 12.56 9.72
CA ILE A 129 21.01 11.35 10.56
C ILE A 129 22.29 10.51 10.45
N VAL A 130 22.77 10.24 9.23
CA VAL A 130 24.01 9.45 9.03
C VAL A 130 25.22 10.17 9.64
N VAL A 131 25.36 11.47 9.42
CA VAL A 131 26.46 12.26 9.98
C VAL A 131 26.44 12.20 11.51
N LEU A 132 25.27 12.36 12.14
CA LEU A 132 25.15 12.23 13.59
C LEU A 132 25.49 10.81 14.09
N LEU A 133 25.06 9.76 13.37
CA LEU A 133 25.41 8.39 13.74
C LEU A 133 26.92 8.12 13.65
N VAL A 134 27.57 8.56 12.56
CA VAL A 134 29.02 8.41 12.37
C VAL A 134 29.78 9.22 13.43
N LEU A 135 29.41 10.47 13.65
CA LEU A 135 30.04 11.31 14.67
C LEU A 135 29.89 10.71 16.07
N GLY A 136 28.74 10.10 16.38
CA GLY A 136 28.52 9.45 17.67
C GLY A 136 29.40 8.22 17.89
N ASP A 137 29.51 7.35 16.88
CA ASP A 137 30.36 6.15 16.96
C ASP A 137 31.87 6.51 16.98
N LEU A 138 32.26 7.61 16.34
CA LEU A 138 33.66 8.08 16.32
C LEU A 138 34.05 8.95 17.51
N ALA A 139 33.09 9.61 18.18
CA ALA A 139 33.37 10.48 19.32
C ALA A 139 34.00 9.72 20.49
N VAL A 140 33.57 8.47 20.73
CA VAL A 140 34.08 7.63 21.81
C VAL A 140 35.58 7.30 21.62
N PRO A 141 36.02 6.69 20.51
CA PRO A 141 37.46 6.49 20.24
C PRO A 141 38.28 7.78 20.25
N PHE A 142 37.72 8.88 19.75
CA PHE A 142 38.41 10.18 19.75
C PHE A 142 38.61 10.72 21.16
N TRP A 143 37.62 10.62 22.03
CA TRP A 143 37.70 11.12 23.40
C TRP A 143 38.73 10.34 24.23
N TYR A 144 38.75 9.00 24.14
CA TYR A 144 39.71 8.18 24.86
C TYR A 144 41.16 8.39 24.39
N THR A 145 41.37 8.60 23.09
CA THR A 145 42.73 8.83 22.56
C THR A 145 43.28 10.22 22.88
N LEU A 146 42.41 11.23 23.06
CA LEU A 146 42.82 12.59 23.39
C LEU A 146 42.88 12.86 24.91
N GLY A 147 42.05 12.17 25.69
CA GLY A 147 41.79 12.49 27.10
C GLY A 147 42.48 11.61 28.14
N ILE A 148 42.89 10.38 27.81
CA ILE A 148 43.45 9.43 28.78
C ILE A 148 44.85 8.97 28.32
N SER A 149 45.78 8.95 29.26
CA SER A 149 47.21 8.62 29.12
C SER A 149 47.49 7.42 28.21
N LYS A 150 48.65 7.48 27.51
CA LYS A 150 49.17 6.58 26.45
C LYS A 150 49.08 5.05 26.67
N ASP A 151 48.64 4.57 27.83
CA ASP A 151 48.66 3.16 28.23
C ASP A 151 47.33 2.42 28.02
N THR A 152 46.24 3.08 27.58
CA THR A 152 44.99 2.39 27.24
C THR A 152 44.98 1.90 25.79
N PRO A 153 44.57 0.64 25.50
CA PRO A 153 44.48 0.12 24.15
C PRO A 153 43.46 0.92 23.33
N ALA A 154 43.77 1.17 22.05
CA ALA A 154 42.90 1.95 21.19
C ALA A 154 41.56 1.24 20.97
N ILE A 155 40.46 1.94 21.26
CA ILE A 155 39.10 1.41 21.16
C ILE A 155 38.65 1.42 19.70
N ARG A 156 38.02 0.32 19.27
CA ARG A 156 37.45 0.18 17.93
C ARG A 156 36.00 0.68 17.92
N PRO A 157 35.57 1.46 16.91
CA PRO A 157 34.15 1.78 16.70
C PRO A 157 33.32 0.51 16.58
N ALA A 158 32.21 0.42 17.33
CA ALA A 158 31.42 -0.81 17.45
C ALA A 158 30.25 -0.86 16.46
N TYR A 159 29.74 0.31 16.01
CA TYR A 159 28.48 0.40 15.28
C TYR A 159 28.63 0.71 13.79
N ALA A 160 29.85 0.69 13.25
CA ALA A 160 30.12 0.95 11.82
C ALA A 160 29.22 0.12 10.87
N THR A 161 28.97 -1.15 11.18
CA THR A 161 28.12 -2.04 10.38
C THR A 161 26.65 -1.65 10.42
N HIS A 162 26.14 -1.30 11.59
CA HIS A 162 24.78 -0.81 11.80
C HIS A 162 24.54 0.49 11.06
N VAL A 163 25.50 1.43 11.13
CA VAL A 163 25.40 2.70 10.41
C VAL A 163 25.39 2.50 8.89
N LEU A 164 26.25 1.62 8.36
CA LEU A 164 26.24 1.27 6.93
C LEU A 164 24.94 0.59 6.51
N LEU A 165 24.42 -0.36 7.30
CA LEU A 165 23.14 -1.00 7.02
C LEU A 165 22.00 0.02 7.05
N ALA A 166 22.02 0.96 7.98
CA ALA A 166 21.02 2.02 8.08
C ALA A 166 20.95 2.89 6.82
N CYS A 167 22.10 3.28 6.26
CA CYS A 167 22.19 4.05 5.02
C CYS A 167 21.43 3.37 3.85
N TYR A 168 21.51 2.05 3.74
CA TYR A 168 20.93 1.32 2.62
C TYR A 168 19.49 0.86 2.85
N VAL A 169 19.15 0.45 4.08
CA VAL A 169 17.89 -0.23 4.42
C VAL A 169 16.83 0.73 4.95
N PHE A 170 17.19 1.55 5.94
CA PHE A 170 16.21 2.20 6.80
C PHE A 170 15.90 3.64 6.41
N LEU A 171 16.85 4.34 5.79
CA LEU A 171 16.72 5.76 5.52
C LEU A 171 15.82 6.04 4.30
N PRO A 172 14.97 7.10 4.35
CA PRO A 172 14.01 7.45 3.31
C PRO A 172 14.70 8.13 2.11
N LEU A 173 15.53 7.38 1.39
CA LEU A 173 16.24 7.84 0.20
C LEU A 173 15.49 7.36 -1.04
N THR A 174 15.07 8.29 -1.90
CA THR A 174 14.31 8.00 -3.14
C THR A 174 15.17 7.39 -4.23
N GLU A 175 16.40 7.90 -4.42
CA GLU A 175 17.31 7.44 -5.46
C GLU A 175 18.42 6.54 -4.91
N ASN A 176 18.85 5.58 -5.72
CA ASN A 176 19.92 4.64 -5.33
C ASN A 176 21.29 5.31 -5.27
N LEU A 177 21.50 6.38 -6.05
CA LEU A 177 22.76 7.14 -6.09
C LEU A 177 23.06 7.82 -4.75
N HIS A 178 22.08 8.48 -4.13
CA HIS A 178 22.29 9.17 -2.86
C HIS A 178 22.73 8.21 -1.74
N ALA A 179 22.16 7.01 -1.70
CA ALA A 179 22.54 6.00 -0.70
C ALA A 179 23.94 5.46 -0.94
N PHE A 180 24.31 5.27 -2.21
CA PHE A 180 25.64 4.84 -2.58
C PHE A 180 26.71 5.86 -2.19
N ILE A 181 26.46 7.15 -2.47
CA ILE A 181 27.35 8.25 -2.07
C ILE A 181 27.47 8.30 -0.54
N LEU A 182 26.34 8.24 0.19
CA LEU A 182 26.33 8.24 1.66
C LEU A 182 27.04 7.03 2.28
N GLY A 183 26.91 5.85 1.66
CA GLY A 183 27.61 4.64 2.11
C GLY A 183 29.13 4.76 1.93
N ILE A 184 29.59 5.24 0.77
CA ILE A 184 31.03 5.45 0.50
C ILE A 184 31.63 6.53 1.41
N THR A 185 30.91 7.63 1.65
CA THR A 185 31.42 8.67 2.54
C THR A 185 31.53 8.17 3.97
N ALA A 186 30.57 7.36 4.44
CA ALA A 186 30.63 6.73 5.75
C ALA A 186 31.79 5.72 5.86
N THR A 187 32.01 4.86 4.85
CA THR A 187 33.15 3.92 4.88
C THR A 187 34.49 4.64 4.89
N LEU A 188 34.66 5.68 4.09
CA LEU A 188 35.88 6.48 4.06
C LEU A 188 36.13 7.14 5.42
N CYS A 189 35.08 7.61 6.09
CA CYS A 189 35.18 8.18 7.43
C CYS A 189 35.61 7.13 8.47
N TYR A 190 35.05 5.92 8.43
CA TYR A 190 35.46 4.84 9.33
C TYR A 190 36.89 4.33 9.05
N LEU A 191 37.29 4.20 7.79
CA LEU A 191 38.64 3.78 7.42
C LEU A 191 39.70 4.82 7.83
N THR A 192 39.42 6.10 7.62
CA THR A 192 40.33 7.17 8.05
C THR A 192 40.45 7.22 9.58
N SER A 193 39.34 7.06 10.31
CA SER A 193 39.36 6.94 11.78
C SER A 193 40.18 5.74 12.26
N LEU A 194 39.93 4.54 11.71
CA LEU A 194 40.68 3.32 12.06
C LEU A 194 42.18 3.45 11.77
N ALA A 195 42.54 4.07 10.64
CA ALA A 195 43.93 4.29 10.25
C ALA A 195 44.66 5.29 11.17
N LEU A 196 44.00 6.41 11.53
CA LEU A 196 44.61 7.49 12.29
C LEU A 196 44.61 7.24 13.81
N ILE A 197 43.54 6.61 14.33
CA ILE A 197 43.28 6.49 15.77
C ILE A 197 43.64 5.07 16.24
N THR A 198 43.04 4.04 15.65
CA THR A 198 43.11 2.67 16.20
C THR A 198 44.40 1.94 15.82
N TYR A 199 44.81 1.94 14.56
CA TYR A 199 45.93 1.13 14.08
C TYR A 199 47.28 1.86 14.02
N ARG A 200 47.32 3.16 14.33
CA ARG A 200 48.52 4.00 14.20
C ARG A 200 49.75 3.44 14.92
N ASN A 201 49.55 2.83 16.09
CA ASN A 201 50.63 2.33 16.94
C ASN A 201 50.77 0.80 16.94
N LEU A 202 49.98 0.07 16.13
CA LEU A 202 50.04 -1.40 16.10
C LEU A 202 51.00 -1.90 15.02
N PRO A 203 51.75 -2.99 15.28
CA PRO A 203 52.48 -3.69 14.23
C PRO A 203 51.50 -4.25 13.19
N ASP A 204 51.91 -4.20 11.92
CA ASP A 204 51.15 -4.70 10.77
C ASP A 204 49.87 -3.89 10.44
N TYR A 205 49.98 -2.55 10.46
CA TYR A 205 48.86 -1.63 10.21
C TYR A 205 48.23 -1.80 8.82
N THR A 206 49.03 -2.07 7.79
CA THR A 206 48.57 -2.19 6.40
C THR A 206 47.65 -3.40 6.23
N GLY A 207 48.02 -4.57 6.76
CA GLY A 207 47.21 -5.78 6.64
C GLY A 207 45.84 -5.65 7.32
N ARG A 208 45.78 -4.98 8.47
CA ARG A 208 44.54 -4.74 9.22
C ARG A 208 43.59 -3.78 8.50
N ILE A 209 44.12 -2.70 7.93
CA ILE A 209 43.32 -1.75 7.13
C ILE A 209 42.78 -2.43 5.87
N ILE A 210 43.58 -3.26 5.20
CA ILE A 210 43.12 -4.01 4.02
C ILE A 210 41.98 -4.96 4.40
N ALA A 211 42.10 -5.69 5.52
CA ALA A 211 41.05 -6.59 5.99
C ALA A 211 39.74 -5.83 6.29
N ASP A 212 39.81 -4.69 6.98
CA ASP A 212 38.63 -3.87 7.27
C ASP A 212 38.05 -3.21 6.00
N ALA A 213 38.89 -2.83 5.03
CA ALA A 213 38.43 -2.32 3.74
C ALA A 213 37.67 -3.39 2.94
N ILE A 214 38.17 -4.64 2.92
CA ILE A 214 37.46 -5.78 2.31
C ILE A 214 36.12 -6.01 3.03
N TYR A 215 36.12 -5.97 4.36
CA TYR A 215 34.90 -6.14 5.15
C TYR A 215 33.84 -5.07 4.83
N PHE A 216 34.22 -3.79 4.82
CA PHE A 216 33.30 -2.71 4.48
C PHE A 216 32.84 -2.78 3.02
N ALA A 217 33.70 -3.20 2.08
CA ALA A 217 33.30 -3.42 0.70
C ALA A 217 32.20 -4.50 0.60
N CYS A 218 32.31 -5.60 1.35
CA CYS A 218 31.28 -6.63 1.43
C CYS A 218 29.95 -6.10 1.99
N VAL A 219 30.00 -5.31 3.07
CA VAL A 219 28.78 -4.73 3.68
C VAL A 219 28.10 -3.74 2.73
N ASN A 220 28.86 -2.92 2.00
CA ASN A 220 28.29 -2.00 1.01
C ASN A 220 27.69 -2.74 -0.18
N GLY A 221 28.34 -3.81 -0.65
CA GLY A 221 27.81 -4.69 -1.68
C GLY A 221 26.47 -5.32 -1.27
N LEU A 222 26.39 -5.85 -0.04
CA LEU A 222 25.17 -6.42 0.52
C LEU A 222 24.06 -5.36 0.65
N GLY A 223 24.41 -4.16 1.13
CA GLY A 223 23.47 -3.03 1.24
C GLY A 223 22.91 -2.60 -0.12
N LEU A 224 23.77 -2.49 -1.14
CA LEU A 224 23.34 -2.16 -2.50
C LEU A 224 22.44 -3.24 -3.11
N TYR A 225 22.79 -4.51 -2.91
CA TYR A 225 21.97 -5.64 -3.34
C TYR A 225 20.57 -5.58 -2.72
N PHE A 226 20.50 -5.42 -1.39
CA PHE A 226 19.22 -5.33 -0.69
C PHE A 226 18.37 -4.14 -1.16
N ARG A 227 19.02 -3.00 -1.45
CA ARG A 227 18.35 -1.82 -1.97
C ARG A 227 17.74 -2.04 -3.35
N PHE A 228 18.49 -2.66 -4.26
CA PHE A 228 17.99 -3.02 -5.59
C PHE A 228 16.82 -4.01 -5.51
N MET A 229 16.98 -5.05 -4.70
CA MET A 229 15.92 -6.05 -4.48
C MET A 229 14.66 -5.42 -3.90
N ASN A 230 14.79 -4.51 -2.93
CA ASN A 230 13.66 -3.79 -2.37
C ASN A 230 12.95 -2.94 -3.40
N GLU A 231 13.66 -2.23 -4.28
CA GLU A 231 13.01 -1.43 -5.34
C GLU A 231 12.13 -2.33 -6.23
N VAL A 232 12.64 -3.49 -6.64
CA VAL A 232 11.90 -4.47 -7.44
C VAL A 232 10.67 -4.99 -6.68
N VAL A 233 10.85 -5.39 -5.41
CA VAL A 233 9.76 -5.90 -4.57
C VAL A 233 8.68 -4.85 -4.33
N ILE A 234 9.04 -3.60 -4.07
CA ILE A 234 8.10 -2.50 -3.84
C ILE A 234 7.32 -2.18 -5.12
N ARG A 235 8.01 -2.08 -6.28
CA ARG A 235 7.36 -1.85 -7.58
C ARG A 235 6.39 -2.98 -7.93
N ARG A 236 6.79 -4.23 -7.71
CA ARG A 236 5.93 -5.41 -7.91
C ARG A 236 4.71 -5.39 -6.99
N SER A 237 4.93 -5.22 -5.68
CA SER A 237 3.87 -5.16 -4.66
C SER A 237 2.84 -4.07 -4.98
N PHE A 238 3.29 -2.91 -5.47
CA PHE A 238 2.41 -1.83 -5.89
C PHE A 238 1.50 -2.23 -7.06
N LEU A 239 2.05 -2.87 -8.09
CA LEU A 239 1.27 -3.33 -9.24
C LEU A 239 0.26 -4.41 -8.83
N ASP A 240 0.67 -5.36 -8.00
CA ASP A 240 -0.21 -6.42 -7.50
C ASP A 240 -1.35 -5.85 -6.65
N ARG A 241 -1.04 -4.90 -5.77
CA ARG A 241 -2.04 -4.17 -4.97
C ARG A 241 -3.02 -3.42 -5.87
N ARG A 242 -2.54 -2.75 -6.91
CA ARG A 242 -3.40 -2.03 -7.86
C ARG A 242 -4.34 -2.99 -8.60
N LYS A 243 -3.80 -4.08 -9.16
CA LYS A 243 -4.59 -5.11 -9.84
C LYS A 243 -5.68 -5.67 -8.91
N CYS A 244 -5.33 -5.96 -7.66
CA CYS A 244 -6.28 -6.44 -6.67
C CYS A 244 -7.41 -5.43 -6.39
N VAL A 245 -7.08 -4.15 -6.21
CA VAL A 245 -8.09 -3.09 -6.02
C VAL A 245 -8.98 -2.95 -7.24
N GLU A 246 -8.41 -2.98 -8.44
CA GLU A 246 -9.14 -2.90 -9.71
C GLU A 246 -10.13 -4.08 -9.87
N SER A 247 -9.68 -5.30 -9.64
CA SER A 247 -10.55 -6.48 -9.67
C SER A 247 -11.66 -6.40 -8.62
N THR A 248 -11.36 -5.88 -7.42
CA THR A 248 -12.36 -5.70 -6.35
C THR A 248 -13.43 -4.68 -6.77
N LEU A 249 -13.03 -3.55 -7.35
CA LEU A 249 -13.97 -2.54 -7.85
C LEU A 249 -14.83 -3.08 -8.99
N ARG A 250 -14.23 -3.80 -9.94
CA ARG A 250 -14.97 -4.43 -11.03
C ARG A 250 -15.99 -5.44 -10.53
N LEU A 251 -15.59 -6.30 -9.59
CA LEU A 251 -16.48 -7.29 -8.99
C LEU A 251 -17.63 -6.62 -8.23
N ASN A 252 -17.37 -5.54 -7.50
CA ASN A 252 -18.43 -4.77 -6.83
C ASN A 252 -19.40 -4.13 -7.84
N TYR A 253 -18.89 -3.57 -8.94
CA TYR A 253 -19.74 -3.01 -10.00
C TYR A 253 -20.63 -4.07 -10.66
N GLU A 254 -20.07 -5.23 -11.02
CA GLU A 254 -20.82 -6.34 -11.61
C GLU A 254 -21.86 -6.89 -10.62
N LYS A 255 -21.51 -6.98 -9.33
CA LYS A 255 -22.45 -7.36 -8.27
C LYS A 255 -23.60 -6.36 -8.12
N ASP A 256 -23.32 -5.06 -8.13
CA ASP A 256 -24.36 -4.02 -8.01
C ASP A 256 -25.31 -4.06 -9.21
N GLN A 257 -24.79 -4.28 -10.43
CA GLN A 257 -25.61 -4.48 -11.63
C GLN A 257 -26.50 -5.72 -11.52
N GLU A 258 -25.94 -6.85 -11.06
CA GLU A 258 -26.71 -8.08 -10.84
C GLU A 258 -27.82 -7.87 -9.78
N GLU A 259 -27.53 -7.17 -8.68
CA GLU A 259 -28.52 -6.85 -7.66
C GLU A 259 -29.63 -5.94 -8.19
N GLN A 260 -29.29 -4.92 -8.98
CA GLN A 260 -30.27 -4.03 -9.60
C GLN A 260 -31.20 -4.78 -10.55
N LEU A 261 -30.65 -5.65 -11.41
CA LEU A 261 -31.42 -6.50 -12.32
C LEU A 261 -32.27 -7.52 -11.56
N THR A 262 -31.75 -8.08 -10.47
CA THR A 262 -32.53 -8.99 -9.61
C THR A 262 -33.73 -8.25 -9.02
N ARG A 263 -33.54 -7.02 -8.52
CA ARG A 263 -34.61 -6.21 -7.90
C ARG A 263 -35.66 -5.74 -8.92
N SER A 264 -35.29 -5.53 -10.19
CA SER A 264 -36.24 -5.09 -11.21
C SER A 264 -37.18 -6.20 -11.68
N ILE A 265 -36.76 -7.46 -11.59
CA ILE A 265 -37.54 -8.63 -12.03
C ILE A 265 -38.23 -9.32 -10.86
N LEU A 266 -37.59 -9.35 -9.68
CA LEU A 266 -38.04 -10.15 -8.55
C LEU A 266 -38.33 -9.29 -7.29
N PRO A 267 -39.50 -9.45 -6.66
CA PRO A 267 -39.82 -8.76 -5.41
C PRO A 267 -38.83 -9.08 -4.29
N GLN A 268 -38.53 -8.09 -3.45
CA GLN A 268 -37.49 -8.20 -2.41
C GLN A 268 -37.71 -9.38 -1.43
N HIS A 269 -38.96 -9.68 -1.11
CA HIS A 269 -39.32 -10.77 -0.18
C HIS A 269 -39.04 -12.16 -0.76
N PHE A 270 -39.11 -12.33 -2.08
CA PHE A 270 -38.75 -13.58 -2.76
C PHE A 270 -37.26 -13.64 -3.16
N ALA A 271 -36.62 -12.49 -3.39
CA ALA A 271 -35.26 -12.40 -3.89
C ALA A 271 -34.24 -13.17 -3.05
N ALA A 272 -34.29 -13.04 -1.72
CA ALA A 272 -33.35 -13.71 -0.83
C ALA A 272 -33.51 -15.24 -0.84
N LYS A 273 -34.76 -15.73 -0.86
CA LYS A 273 -35.10 -17.16 -0.86
C LYS A 273 -34.69 -17.82 -2.17
N ILE A 274 -35.07 -17.22 -3.30
CA ILE A 274 -34.73 -17.71 -4.64
C ILE A 274 -33.21 -17.68 -4.87
N LYS A 275 -32.52 -16.59 -4.50
CA LYS A 275 -31.05 -16.54 -4.58
C LYS A 275 -30.38 -17.63 -3.75
N LYS A 276 -30.92 -17.95 -2.56
CA LYS A 276 -30.38 -19.02 -1.72
C LYS A 276 -30.57 -20.39 -2.37
N ASP A 277 -31.76 -20.68 -2.86
CA ASP A 277 -32.07 -21.96 -3.50
C ASP A 277 -31.22 -22.18 -4.77
N PHE A 278 -31.03 -21.14 -5.60
CA PHE A 278 -30.09 -21.22 -6.73
C PHE A 278 -28.65 -21.47 -6.29
N ARG A 279 -28.15 -20.77 -5.28
CA ARG A 279 -26.78 -21.00 -4.75
C ARG A 279 -26.62 -22.44 -4.26
N ASP A 280 -27.61 -22.98 -3.55
CA ASP A 280 -27.57 -24.34 -3.03
C ASP A 280 -27.59 -25.37 -4.18
N ILE A 281 -28.35 -25.11 -5.25
CA ILE A 281 -28.34 -25.92 -6.48
C ILE A 281 -26.99 -25.85 -7.19
N PHE A 282 -26.42 -24.66 -7.37
CA PHE A 282 -25.11 -24.49 -8.01
C PHE A 282 -24.00 -25.19 -7.22
N LYS A 283 -24.01 -25.02 -5.90
CA LYS A 283 -23.06 -25.69 -5.00
C LYS A 283 -23.16 -27.21 -5.10
N PHE A 284 -24.38 -27.75 -5.16
CA PHE A 284 -24.58 -29.18 -5.36
C PHE A 284 -24.00 -29.66 -6.69
N ILE A 285 -24.25 -28.92 -7.77
CA ILE A 285 -23.74 -29.25 -9.11
C ILE A 285 -22.20 -29.22 -9.14
N GLU A 286 -21.59 -28.23 -8.47
CA GLU A 286 -20.14 -28.08 -8.41
C GLU A 286 -19.48 -29.22 -7.62
N GLU A 287 -20.03 -29.58 -6.46
CA GLU A 287 -19.52 -30.67 -5.61
C GLU A 287 -19.71 -32.06 -6.26
N HIS A 288 -20.87 -32.32 -6.86
CA HIS A 288 -21.23 -33.66 -7.34
C HIS A 288 -21.00 -33.85 -8.85
N LYS A 289 -20.64 -32.78 -9.57
CA LYS A 289 -20.51 -32.72 -11.05
C LYS A 289 -21.68 -33.37 -11.80
N LYS A 290 -22.85 -33.43 -11.17
CA LYS A 290 -24.06 -34.10 -11.67
C LYS A 290 -25.28 -33.23 -11.35
N PRO A 291 -26.31 -33.24 -12.21
CA PRO A 291 -27.54 -32.55 -11.89
C PRO A 291 -28.19 -33.14 -10.63
N PRO A 292 -28.84 -32.32 -9.79
CA PRO A 292 -29.54 -32.81 -8.61
C PRO A 292 -30.58 -33.88 -8.98
N PRO A 293 -30.76 -34.91 -8.12
CA PRO A 293 -31.67 -36.01 -8.40
C PRO A 293 -33.10 -35.49 -8.62
N LYS A 294 -33.74 -35.95 -9.69
CA LYS A 294 -35.06 -35.53 -10.21
C LYS A 294 -36.25 -35.66 -9.22
N GLY A 295 -36.02 -36.08 -7.97
CA GLY A 295 -37.04 -36.28 -6.93
C GLY A 295 -37.17 -35.15 -5.91
N ARG A 296 -36.24 -34.18 -5.84
CA ARG A 296 -36.48 -32.93 -5.10
C ARG A 296 -37.44 -32.11 -5.94
N ARG A 297 -38.71 -32.08 -5.52
CA ARG A 297 -39.83 -31.44 -6.22
C ARG A 297 -39.39 -30.13 -6.87
N ARG A 298 -39.31 -30.19 -8.20
CA ARG A 298 -39.16 -29.05 -9.08
C ARG A 298 -40.47 -28.27 -9.03
N ASN A 299 -40.66 -27.49 -7.98
CA ASN A 299 -41.63 -26.41 -8.03
C ASN A 299 -40.90 -25.22 -8.65
N ASP A 300 -40.85 -25.23 -9.99
CA ASP A 300 -40.52 -24.04 -10.78
C ASP A 300 -41.50 -22.88 -10.50
N LEU A 301 -42.59 -23.17 -9.78
CA LEU A 301 -43.59 -22.23 -9.29
C LEU A 301 -43.41 -21.97 -7.79
N TYR A 302 -43.02 -20.73 -7.46
CA TYR A 302 -43.10 -20.21 -6.10
C TYR A 302 -44.51 -19.65 -5.88
N VAL A 303 -45.31 -20.33 -5.04
CA VAL A 303 -46.67 -19.91 -4.69
C VAL A 303 -46.77 -19.78 -3.18
N GLU A 304 -47.16 -18.60 -2.70
CA GLU A 304 -47.48 -18.34 -1.30
C GLU A 304 -48.91 -17.81 -1.19
N THR A 305 -49.68 -18.32 -0.23
CA THR A 305 -51.07 -17.92 0.01
C THR A 305 -51.12 -16.84 1.09
N HIS A 306 -51.81 -15.74 0.81
CA HIS A 306 -51.96 -14.62 1.73
C HIS A 306 -53.45 -14.37 2.02
N ASN A 307 -53.83 -14.32 3.30
CA ASN A 307 -55.24 -14.26 3.72
C ASN A 307 -55.80 -12.83 3.91
N ASN A 308 -54.94 -11.80 3.94
CA ASN A 308 -55.34 -10.42 4.21
C ASN A 308 -54.58 -9.45 3.30
N VAL A 309 -54.97 -9.43 2.03
CA VAL A 309 -54.40 -8.54 1.01
C VAL A 309 -55.52 -7.74 0.36
N SER A 310 -55.22 -6.52 -0.06
CA SER A 310 -56.09 -5.70 -0.92
C SER A 310 -55.42 -5.58 -2.28
N ILE A 311 -56.19 -5.63 -3.35
CA ILE A 311 -55.70 -5.51 -4.73
C ILE A 311 -56.38 -4.31 -5.37
N LEU A 312 -55.59 -3.42 -5.96
CA LEU A 312 -56.08 -2.24 -6.68
C LEU A 312 -55.97 -2.45 -8.19
N TYR A 313 -57.05 -2.13 -8.90
CA TYR A 313 -57.13 -2.09 -10.35
C TYR A 313 -57.40 -0.64 -10.78
N ALA A 314 -56.55 -0.10 -11.65
CA ALA A 314 -56.73 1.22 -12.24
C ALA A 314 -56.57 1.12 -13.76
N ASP A 315 -57.52 1.68 -14.51
CA ASP A 315 -57.55 1.62 -15.97
C ASP A 315 -57.73 3.01 -16.58
N VAL A 316 -57.09 3.27 -17.72
CA VAL A 316 -57.18 4.55 -18.42
C VAL A 316 -58.44 4.57 -19.29
N VAL A 317 -59.41 5.38 -18.86
CA VAL A 317 -60.66 5.53 -19.62
C VAL A 317 -60.38 6.11 -21.01
N ASN A 318 -61.00 5.52 -22.04
CA ASN A 318 -60.90 5.94 -23.43
C ASN A 318 -59.48 5.87 -24.03
N PHE A 319 -58.69 4.88 -23.60
CA PHE A 319 -57.34 4.64 -24.14
C PHE A 319 -57.32 4.48 -25.67
N SER A 320 -58.29 3.76 -26.24
CA SER A 320 -58.39 3.56 -27.69
C SER A 320 -58.45 4.88 -28.47
N GLY A 321 -59.18 5.88 -27.99
CA GLY A 321 -59.22 7.21 -28.63
C GLY A 321 -57.86 7.92 -28.58
N LEU A 322 -57.09 7.72 -27.51
CA LEU A 322 -55.73 8.25 -27.35
C LEU A 322 -54.75 7.61 -28.36
N THR A 323 -54.89 6.30 -28.61
CA THR A 323 -54.01 5.57 -29.55
C THR A 323 -54.20 5.98 -31.02
N VAL A 324 -55.41 6.42 -31.39
CA VAL A 324 -55.74 6.86 -32.75
C VAL A 324 -55.30 8.30 -33.02
N THR A 325 -55.31 9.14 -31.99
CA THR A 325 -55.04 10.58 -32.12
C THR A 325 -53.57 10.95 -31.95
N LEU A 326 -52.80 10.18 -31.18
CA LEU A 326 -51.40 10.46 -30.90
C LEU A 326 -50.45 9.66 -31.81
N PRO A 327 -49.37 10.30 -32.30
CA PRO A 327 -48.24 9.58 -32.88
C PRO A 327 -47.64 8.60 -31.87
N VAL A 328 -47.23 7.42 -32.33
CA VAL A 328 -46.72 6.31 -31.49
C VAL A 328 -45.67 6.76 -30.47
N LYS A 329 -44.71 7.60 -30.88
CA LYS A 329 -43.68 8.11 -29.97
C LYS A 329 -44.27 8.93 -28.82
N LYS A 330 -45.23 9.80 -29.12
CA LYS A 330 -45.88 10.66 -28.11
C LYS A 330 -46.78 9.87 -27.17
N LEU A 331 -47.44 8.83 -27.69
CA LEU A 331 -48.20 7.89 -26.88
C LEU A 331 -47.31 7.16 -25.87
N VAL A 332 -46.18 6.60 -26.31
CA VAL A 332 -45.25 5.88 -25.43
C VAL A 332 -44.64 6.81 -24.38
N GLU A 333 -44.24 8.03 -24.75
CA GLU A 333 -43.77 9.04 -23.79
C GLU A 333 -44.82 9.35 -22.72
N THR A 334 -46.07 9.60 -23.15
CA THR A 334 -47.17 9.95 -22.23
C THR A 334 -47.49 8.80 -21.27
N LEU A 335 -47.50 7.55 -21.77
CA LEU A 335 -47.71 6.37 -20.94
C LEU A 335 -46.55 6.12 -19.97
N ASN A 336 -45.31 6.33 -20.43
CA ASN A 336 -44.13 6.18 -19.58
C ASN A 336 -44.14 7.19 -18.42
N ASP A 337 -44.54 8.44 -18.69
CA ASP A 337 -44.65 9.47 -17.67
C ASP A 337 -45.79 9.17 -16.67
N LEU A 338 -46.94 8.70 -17.15
CA LEU A 338 -48.07 8.30 -16.31
C LEU A 338 -47.70 7.11 -15.41
N PHE A 339 -47.19 6.02 -15.99
CA PHE A 339 -46.81 4.83 -15.23
C PHE A 339 -45.60 5.07 -14.34
N GLY A 340 -44.65 5.91 -14.75
CA GLY A 340 -43.56 6.36 -13.87
C GLY A 340 -44.07 7.11 -12.64
N SER A 341 -45.10 7.95 -12.81
CA SER A 341 -45.75 8.66 -11.69
C SER A 341 -46.49 7.69 -10.76
N PHE A 342 -47.13 6.65 -11.30
CA PHE A 342 -47.75 5.60 -10.49
C PHE A 342 -46.72 4.74 -9.75
N ASP A 343 -45.60 4.43 -10.38
CA ASP A 343 -44.49 3.71 -9.75
C ASP A 343 -43.93 4.51 -8.55
N GLU A 344 -43.67 5.80 -8.72
CA GLU A 344 -43.20 6.67 -7.62
C GLU A 344 -44.24 6.77 -6.49
N ALA A 345 -45.53 6.87 -6.84
CA ALA A 345 -46.62 6.85 -5.86
C ALA A 345 -46.70 5.51 -5.12
N SER A 346 -46.51 4.37 -5.80
CA SER A 346 -46.52 3.04 -5.21
C SER A 346 -45.39 2.88 -4.19
N GLU A 347 -44.18 3.32 -4.54
CA GLU A 347 -43.01 3.28 -3.65
C GLU A 347 -43.23 4.18 -2.42
N ARG A 348 -43.75 5.40 -2.63
CA ARG A 348 -44.04 6.35 -1.54
C ARG A 348 -45.07 5.81 -0.53
N HIS A 349 -46.05 5.03 -1.00
CA HIS A 349 -47.09 4.44 -0.16
C HIS A 349 -46.78 3.00 0.27
N ASN A 350 -45.58 2.48 -0.01
CA ASN A 350 -45.15 1.10 0.26
C ASN A 350 -46.12 0.04 -0.31
N VAL A 351 -46.66 0.29 -1.50
CA VAL A 351 -47.54 -0.64 -2.22
C VAL A 351 -46.70 -1.45 -3.21
N LEU A 352 -46.94 -2.77 -3.26
CA LEU A 352 -46.22 -3.64 -4.18
C LEU A 352 -46.85 -3.59 -5.57
N ARG A 353 -46.18 -2.96 -6.54
CA ARG A 353 -46.60 -3.08 -7.95
C ARG A 353 -46.50 -4.53 -8.42
N ILE A 354 -47.58 -5.04 -9.01
CA ILE A 354 -47.62 -6.40 -9.60
C ILE A 354 -47.16 -6.34 -11.06
N LYS A 355 -47.88 -5.60 -11.89
CA LYS A 355 -47.59 -5.39 -13.33
C LYS A 355 -48.46 -4.26 -13.87
N PHE A 356 -48.27 -3.93 -15.14
CA PHE A 356 -49.27 -3.26 -15.97
C PHE A 356 -49.55 -4.15 -17.19
N LEU A 357 -50.75 -4.04 -17.76
CA LEU A 357 -51.16 -4.81 -18.94
C LEU A 357 -51.92 -3.86 -19.86
N GLY A 358 -51.24 -3.35 -20.89
CA GLY A 358 -51.80 -2.31 -21.75
C GLY A 358 -51.98 -1.00 -20.97
N ASP A 359 -53.23 -0.57 -20.86
CA ASP A 359 -53.73 0.62 -20.16
C ASP A 359 -54.09 0.40 -18.68
N CYS A 360 -54.13 -0.86 -18.24
CA CYS A 360 -54.42 -1.22 -16.85
C CYS A 360 -53.15 -1.32 -15.98
N TYR A 361 -53.19 -0.77 -14.77
CA TYR A 361 -52.16 -0.84 -13.74
C TYR A 361 -52.64 -1.62 -12.51
N TYR A 362 -51.81 -2.52 -11.97
CA TYR A 362 -52.15 -3.43 -10.86
C TYR A 362 -51.17 -3.33 -9.69
N CYS A 363 -51.72 -3.23 -8.49
CA CYS A 363 -51.00 -3.12 -7.21
C CYS A 363 -51.62 -4.00 -6.12
#